data_AF-A0A1G7YGB9-F1
#
_entry.id   AF-A0A1G7YGB9-F1
#
_cell.length_a   1.000
_cell.length_b   1.000
_cell.length_c   1.000
_cell.angle_alpha   90.00
_cell.angle_beta   90.00
_cell.angle_gamma   90.00
#
_symmetry.space_group_name_H-M   'P 1'
#
loop_
_entity.id
_entity.type
_entity.pdbx_description
1 polymer ?
#
loop_
_entity_poly.entity_id
_entity_poly.type
_entity_poly.pdbx_seq_one_letter_code
_entity_poly.pdbx_strand_id
1 'polypeptide(L)'
;MNWKRSAAIQRHISFTDKWLLACLTWLPIALALCIWAIFRAGIATNLPIGVVDLSHSSLSQQLTRTIDASPTLAINASFSDTSAAKQALIQGDVYAYVVIPTQFDRDTINGLAPQISAFYNSQYVLVGKLINSALSQAHATFNAKLAIASKLKSGNSTLASAAGKALPIRSQITALFNLNSNYAQFLVSAIVPALWQIMIVVVTIMILAANQRQRGLCPWLCPSPLKQLISTLTPYVPMFFAHGAAFITWFYLWLDWPFQGQIWLVLLAQLVTIIACMIMGALFYFMTLDSARAMSFAGAFTAPSFAFMGITFPVTDMNAMASTWRNLLPVSHYIEVQLGQASYGENWLASIEKMAPMLGYMLPAFGIWLLMQRQLRKAEASQ
;
A
#
# COMPACT_ATOMS: atom_id res chain seq x y z
N MET A 1 -40.40 -1.25 10.59
CA MET A 1 -40.30 -0.96 9.16
C MET A 1 -39.85 -2.22 8.44
N ASN A 2 -40.63 -2.73 7.48
CA ASN A 2 -40.29 -3.94 6.71
C ASN A 2 -39.05 -3.66 5.85
N TRP A 3 -38.06 -4.56 5.87
CA TRP A 3 -36.83 -4.52 5.06
C TRP A 3 -37.08 -4.10 3.61
N LYS A 4 -38.09 -4.69 2.97
CA LYS A 4 -38.49 -4.38 1.58
C LYS A 4 -38.84 -2.90 1.36
N ARG A 5 -39.49 -2.27 2.35
CA ARG A 5 -39.89 -0.85 2.28
C ARG A 5 -38.68 0.07 2.40
N SER A 6 -37.75 -0.23 3.32
CA SER A 6 -36.52 0.55 3.47
C SER A 6 -35.64 0.46 2.22
N ALA A 7 -35.47 -0.75 1.66
CA ALA A 7 -34.73 -0.95 0.42
C ALA A 7 -35.35 -0.21 -0.77
N ALA A 8 -36.69 -0.19 -0.88
CA ALA A 8 -37.38 0.56 -1.93
C ALA A 8 -37.17 2.08 -1.80
N ILE A 9 -37.22 2.61 -0.57
CA ILE A 9 -36.94 4.03 -0.29
C ILE A 9 -35.49 4.36 -0.66
N GLN A 10 -34.53 3.55 -0.22
CA GLN A 10 -33.12 3.77 -0.55
C GLN A 10 -32.87 3.71 -2.05
N ARG A 11 -33.47 2.74 -2.75
CA ARG A 11 -33.40 2.65 -4.21
C ARG A 11 -33.91 3.93 -4.88
N HIS A 12 -35.05 4.46 -4.45
CA HIS A 12 -35.60 5.70 -4.99
C HIS A 12 -34.68 6.91 -4.73
N ILE A 13 -34.12 7.01 -3.52
CA ILE A 13 -33.16 8.07 -3.15
C ILE A 13 -31.93 8.00 -4.06
N SER A 14 -31.32 6.81 -4.21
CA SER A 14 -30.12 6.64 -5.03
C SER A 14 -30.35 6.91 -6.50
N PHE A 15 -31.51 6.56 -7.07
CA PHE A 15 -31.79 6.87 -8.48
C PHE A 15 -32.10 8.35 -8.73
N THR A 16 -32.60 9.05 -7.72
CA THR A 16 -32.87 10.50 -7.81
C THR A 16 -31.57 11.31 -7.74
N ASP A 17 -30.65 10.92 -6.86
CA ASP A 17 -29.34 11.56 -6.74
C ASP A 17 -28.30 10.88 -7.64
N LYS A 18 -28.10 11.45 -8.82
CA LYS A 18 -27.15 10.93 -9.83
C LYS A 18 -25.71 10.85 -9.31
N TRP A 19 -25.31 11.74 -8.41
CA TRP A 19 -23.97 11.73 -7.83
C TRP A 19 -23.82 10.56 -6.84
N LEU A 20 -24.82 10.35 -5.98
CA LEU A 20 -24.87 9.18 -5.10
C LEU A 20 -24.85 7.87 -5.88
N LEU A 21 -25.60 7.78 -6.98
CA LEU A 21 -25.60 6.60 -7.86
C LEU A 21 -24.22 6.33 -8.47
N ALA A 22 -23.53 7.38 -8.95
CA ALA A 22 -22.19 7.25 -9.51
C ALA A 22 -21.20 6.70 -8.48
N CYS A 23 -21.21 7.27 -7.26
CA CYS A 23 -20.37 6.83 -6.15
C CYS A 23 -20.66 5.38 -5.69
N LEU A 24 -21.89 4.91 -5.86
CA LEU A 24 -22.31 3.54 -5.52
C LEU A 24 -22.06 2.50 -6.62
N THR A 25 -21.72 2.91 -7.84
CA THR A 25 -21.66 1.99 -9.00
C THR A 25 -20.30 2.03 -9.69
N TRP A 26 -20.11 2.96 -10.63
CA TRP A 26 -18.96 2.94 -11.53
C TRP A 26 -17.77 3.75 -11.03
N LEU A 27 -17.99 4.77 -10.19
CA LEU A 27 -16.91 5.68 -9.77
C LEU A 27 -15.80 4.97 -8.98
N PRO A 28 -16.08 4.09 -8.00
CA PRO A 28 -15.01 3.36 -7.29
C PRO A 28 -14.18 2.48 -8.23
N ILE A 29 -14.83 1.83 -9.19
CA ILE A 29 -14.18 0.97 -10.18
C ILE A 29 -13.31 1.82 -11.12
N ALA A 30 -13.84 2.95 -11.62
CA ALA A 30 -13.10 3.87 -12.47
C ALA A 30 -11.87 4.44 -11.76
N LEU A 31 -11.99 4.85 -10.48
CA LEU A 31 -10.86 5.32 -9.69
C LEU A 31 -9.80 4.22 -9.50
N ALA A 32 -10.22 2.99 -9.19
CA ALA A 32 -9.30 1.86 -9.06
C ALA A 32 -8.57 1.55 -10.37
N LEU A 33 -9.29 1.58 -11.50
CA LEU A 33 -8.71 1.44 -12.85
C LEU A 33 -7.74 2.56 -13.19
N CYS A 34 -8.05 3.81 -12.83
CA CYS A 34 -7.14 4.95 -13.02
C CYS A 34 -5.85 4.77 -12.22
N ILE A 35 -5.94 4.40 -10.94
CA ILE A 35 -4.76 4.13 -10.10
C ILE A 35 -3.91 3.00 -10.70
N TRP A 36 -4.55 1.89 -11.09
CA TRP A 36 -3.84 0.82 -11.76
C TRP A 36 -3.22 1.27 -13.08
N ALA A 37 -3.91 2.07 -13.88
CA ALA A 37 -3.39 2.58 -15.15
C ALA A 37 -2.16 3.48 -14.98
N ILE A 38 -2.08 4.23 -13.88
CA ILE A 38 -0.92 5.04 -13.53
C ILE A 38 0.27 4.14 -13.13
N PHE A 39 0.03 3.10 -12.33
CA PHE A 39 1.11 2.29 -11.76
C PHE A 39 1.44 1.01 -12.55
N ARG A 40 0.63 0.59 -13.54
CA ARG A 40 0.89 -0.60 -14.39
C ARG A 40 2.18 -0.47 -15.20
N ALA A 41 2.60 0.74 -15.52
CA ALA A 41 3.87 0.99 -16.20
C ALA A 41 5.09 0.89 -15.25
N GLY A 42 4.84 0.76 -13.94
CA GLY A 42 5.80 0.98 -12.86
C GLY A 42 6.87 -0.10 -12.63
N ILE A 43 7.33 -0.81 -13.66
CA ILE A 43 8.66 -1.41 -13.55
C ILE A 43 9.63 -0.31 -13.98
N ALA A 44 10.21 0.41 -13.02
CA ALA A 44 11.30 1.33 -13.30
C ALA A 44 12.54 0.52 -13.73
N THR A 45 12.57 0.17 -15.01
CA THR A 45 13.71 -0.45 -15.70
C THR A 45 14.63 0.62 -16.24
N ASN A 46 15.92 0.30 -16.39
CA ASN A 46 16.92 1.20 -16.96
C ASN A 46 17.04 2.55 -16.23
N LEU A 47 17.04 2.53 -14.90
CA LEU A 47 17.27 3.74 -14.11
C LEU A 47 18.69 4.25 -14.35
N PRO A 48 18.87 5.49 -14.86
CA PRO A 48 20.19 6.02 -15.15
C PRO A 48 21.00 6.18 -13.86
N ILE A 49 22.14 5.51 -13.82
CA ILE A 49 23.13 5.64 -12.75
C ILE A 49 24.51 5.97 -13.32
N GLY A 50 25.31 6.65 -12.50
CA GLY A 50 26.70 6.96 -12.78
C GLY A 50 27.67 5.95 -12.18
N VAL A 51 28.84 5.80 -12.79
CA VAL A 51 29.97 5.09 -12.16
C VAL A 51 31.22 5.97 -12.17
N VAL A 52 31.83 6.12 -11.00
CA VAL A 52 33.14 6.71 -10.79
C VAL A 52 34.13 5.58 -10.56
N ASP A 53 34.83 5.18 -11.62
CA ASP A 53 35.85 4.14 -11.54
C ASP A 53 37.22 4.79 -11.33
N LEU A 54 37.71 4.81 -10.09
CA LEU A 54 39.04 5.34 -9.77
C LEU A 54 40.14 4.29 -9.93
N SER A 55 39.79 3.02 -10.11
CA SER A 55 40.76 1.91 -10.24
C SER A 55 41.21 1.72 -11.69
N HIS A 56 40.33 1.98 -12.66
CA HIS A 56 40.54 1.77 -14.10
C HIS A 56 41.10 0.36 -14.42
N SER A 57 40.67 -0.66 -13.68
CA SER A 57 41.19 -2.02 -13.80
C SER A 57 40.24 -2.93 -14.58
N SER A 58 40.73 -4.10 -15.00
CA SER A 58 39.87 -5.12 -15.61
C SER A 58 38.78 -5.61 -14.64
N LEU A 59 39.10 -5.66 -13.34
CA LEU A 59 38.21 -6.11 -12.28
C LEU A 59 37.13 -5.05 -11.95
N SER A 60 37.47 -3.76 -11.97
CA SER A 60 36.48 -2.67 -11.88
C SER A 60 35.53 -2.66 -13.07
N GLN A 61 36.03 -2.88 -14.29
CA GLN A 61 35.17 -2.98 -15.48
C GLN A 61 34.21 -4.18 -15.42
N GLN A 62 34.63 -5.31 -14.86
CA GLN A 62 33.75 -6.47 -14.66
C GLN A 62 32.65 -6.19 -13.63
N LEU A 63 32.95 -5.45 -12.56
CA LEU A 63 31.95 -4.99 -11.61
C LEU A 63 30.94 -4.07 -12.30
N THR A 64 31.42 -3.05 -13.02
CA THR A 64 30.58 -2.13 -13.80
C THR A 64 29.65 -2.88 -14.76
N ARG A 65 30.15 -3.86 -15.52
CA ARG A 65 29.32 -4.71 -16.40
C ARG A 65 28.31 -5.57 -15.63
N THR A 66 28.64 -6.00 -14.41
CA THR A 66 27.72 -6.79 -13.58
C THR A 66 26.59 -5.91 -13.04
N ILE A 67 26.88 -4.63 -12.74
CA ILE A 67 25.89 -3.64 -12.37
C ILE A 67 24.97 -3.32 -13.56
N ASP A 68 25.53 -3.09 -14.74
CA ASP A 68 24.79 -2.77 -15.98
C ASP A 68 23.94 -3.94 -16.51
N ALA A 69 24.31 -5.18 -16.16
CA ALA A 69 23.51 -6.37 -16.49
C ALA A 69 22.21 -6.47 -15.68
N SER A 70 21.99 -5.59 -14.69
CA SER A 70 20.73 -5.53 -13.95
C SER A 70 19.63 -4.95 -14.84
N PRO A 71 18.44 -5.58 -14.96
CA PRO A 71 17.33 -5.01 -15.72
C PRO A 71 16.77 -3.69 -15.13
N THR A 72 17.15 -3.38 -13.88
CA THR A 72 16.70 -2.19 -13.15
C THR A 72 17.60 -0.99 -13.40
N LEU A 73 18.89 -1.19 -13.69
CA LEU A 73 19.91 -0.13 -13.74
C LEU A 73 20.40 0.05 -15.17
N ALA A 74 20.75 1.27 -15.54
CA ALA A 74 21.45 1.57 -16.79
C ALA A 74 22.61 2.51 -16.50
N ILE A 75 23.82 2.12 -16.90
CA ILE A 75 25.01 2.96 -16.71
C ILE A 75 25.09 3.95 -17.87
N ASN A 76 24.49 5.12 -17.68
CA ASN A 76 24.41 6.16 -18.71
C ASN A 76 25.63 7.09 -18.73
N ALA A 77 26.41 7.13 -17.65
CA ALA A 77 27.57 8.02 -17.54
C ALA A 77 28.70 7.38 -16.72
N SER A 78 29.92 7.50 -17.25
CA SER A 78 31.14 7.30 -16.47
C SER A 78 31.71 8.66 -16.13
N PHE A 79 31.99 8.89 -14.85
CA PHE A 79 32.55 10.14 -14.36
C PHE A 79 34.00 9.93 -13.94
N SER A 80 34.84 10.93 -14.21
CA SER A 80 36.25 10.96 -13.81
C SER A 80 36.44 11.16 -12.31
N ASP A 81 35.50 11.83 -11.65
CA ASP A 81 35.58 12.19 -10.24
C ASP A 81 34.21 12.20 -9.57
N THR A 82 34.23 12.16 -8.23
CA THR A 82 33.03 12.12 -7.41
C THR A 82 32.26 13.44 -7.38
N SER A 83 32.90 14.58 -7.68
CA SER A 83 32.25 15.88 -7.69
C SER A 83 31.33 16.02 -8.90
N ALA A 84 31.80 15.62 -10.09
CA ALA A 84 31.02 15.59 -11.32
C ALA A 84 29.81 14.64 -11.18
N ALA A 85 30.02 13.45 -10.63
CA ALA A 85 28.94 12.49 -10.38
C ALA A 85 27.90 13.02 -9.38
N LYS A 86 28.36 13.69 -8.31
CA LYS A 86 27.48 14.35 -7.34
C LYS A 86 26.66 15.46 -7.99
N GLN A 87 27.26 16.26 -8.87
CA GLN A 87 26.56 17.34 -9.57
C GLN A 87 25.48 16.79 -10.51
N ALA A 88 25.78 15.74 -11.27
CA ALA A 88 24.80 15.04 -12.10
C ALA A 88 23.64 14.46 -11.27
N LEU A 89 23.92 13.92 -10.08
CA LEU A 89 22.89 13.45 -9.14
C LEU A 89 21.99 14.60 -8.64
N ILE A 90 22.56 15.78 -8.35
CA ILE A 90 21.81 16.97 -7.91
C ILE A 90 20.96 17.52 -9.05
N GLN A 91 21.48 17.53 -10.27
CA GLN A 91 20.78 18.02 -11.47
C GLN A 91 19.68 17.06 -11.94
N GLY A 92 19.71 15.80 -11.49
CA GLY A 92 18.72 14.78 -11.83
C GLY A 92 19.04 14.00 -13.11
N ASP A 93 20.25 14.15 -13.67
CA ASP A 93 20.71 13.42 -14.85
C ASP A 93 20.92 11.92 -14.56
N VAL A 94 21.27 11.61 -13.31
CA VAL A 94 21.36 10.24 -12.78
C VAL A 94 20.64 10.16 -11.44
N TYR A 95 20.09 9.00 -11.10
CA TYR A 95 19.42 8.77 -9.81
C TYR A 95 20.34 8.23 -8.71
N ALA A 96 21.51 7.73 -9.11
CA ALA A 96 22.56 7.31 -8.21
C ALA A 96 23.92 7.35 -8.89
N TYR A 97 24.99 7.29 -8.11
CA TYR A 97 26.32 6.96 -8.61
C TYR A 97 27.06 5.99 -7.68
N VAL A 98 27.89 5.14 -8.27
CA VAL A 98 28.74 4.16 -7.57
C VAL A 98 30.19 4.59 -7.67
N VAL A 99 30.92 4.53 -6.57
CA VAL A 99 32.35 4.88 -6.48
C VAL A 99 33.17 3.61 -6.22
N ILE A 100 34.07 3.31 -7.15
CA ILE A 100 35.04 2.21 -7.06
C ILE A 100 36.39 2.82 -6.66
N PRO A 101 37.04 2.36 -5.57
CA PRO A 101 38.26 2.99 -5.05
C PRO A 101 39.50 2.69 -5.92
N THR A 102 40.55 3.50 -5.82
CA THR A 102 41.77 3.41 -6.65
C THR A 102 42.51 2.08 -6.55
N GLN A 103 42.52 1.45 -5.36
CA GLN A 103 43.26 0.22 -5.09
C GLN A 103 42.38 -1.04 -5.17
N PHE A 104 41.19 -0.93 -5.77
CA PHE A 104 40.17 -1.99 -5.80
C PHE A 104 40.70 -3.35 -6.28
N ASP A 105 41.40 -3.39 -7.42
CA ASP A 105 41.92 -4.65 -7.98
C ASP A 105 42.96 -5.30 -7.06
N ARG A 106 43.94 -4.50 -6.61
CA ARG A 106 45.02 -4.94 -5.72
C ARG A 106 44.48 -5.46 -4.40
N ASP A 107 43.58 -4.72 -3.78
CA ASP A 107 43.01 -5.06 -2.48
C ASP A 107 42.14 -6.32 -2.60
N THR A 108 41.34 -6.43 -3.68
CA THR A 108 40.55 -7.64 -3.96
C THR A 108 41.43 -8.88 -4.17
N ILE A 109 42.51 -8.77 -4.95
CA ILE A 109 43.45 -9.88 -5.21
C ILE A 109 44.16 -10.31 -3.94
N ASN A 110 44.50 -9.36 -3.07
CA ASN A 110 45.13 -9.61 -1.78
C ASN A 110 44.17 -10.16 -0.71
N GLY A 111 42.90 -10.39 -1.05
CA GLY A 111 41.88 -10.86 -0.10
C GLY A 111 41.44 -9.81 0.92
N LEU A 112 41.76 -8.54 0.69
CA LEU A 112 41.20 -7.42 1.44
C LEU A 112 39.79 -7.12 0.93
N ALA A 113 38.96 -6.49 1.76
CA ALA A 113 37.58 -6.13 1.44
C ALA A 113 37.46 -4.64 1.08
N PRO A 114 37.75 -4.22 -0.17
CA PRO A 114 37.65 -2.82 -0.56
C PRO A 114 36.20 -2.32 -0.50
N GLN A 115 36.03 -1.09 0.00
CA GLN A 115 34.71 -0.49 0.15
C GLN A 115 34.23 0.15 -1.16
N ILE A 116 33.16 -0.41 -1.74
CA ILE A 116 32.42 0.22 -2.83
C ILE A 116 31.31 1.06 -2.20
N SER A 117 31.23 2.34 -2.56
CA SER A 117 30.21 3.26 -2.01
C SER A 117 29.20 3.63 -3.08
N ALA A 118 27.91 3.59 -2.75
CA ALA A 118 26.84 4.02 -3.64
C ALA A 118 26.04 5.16 -2.99
N PHE A 119 25.76 6.19 -3.77
CA PHE A 119 25.01 7.37 -3.36
C PHE A 119 23.80 7.52 -4.27
N TYR A 120 22.61 7.70 -3.71
CA TYR A 120 21.37 7.83 -4.47
C TYR A 120 20.49 8.91 -3.87
N ASN A 121 19.59 9.47 -4.69
CA ASN A 121 18.66 10.50 -4.23
C ASN A 121 17.51 9.89 -3.42
N SER A 122 17.49 10.12 -2.10
CA SER A 122 16.47 9.60 -1.19
C SER A 122 15.13 10.34 -1.27
N GLN A 123 15.03 11.48 -1.96
CA GLN A 123 13.75 12.14 -2.23
C GLN A 123 12.85 11.26 -3.11
N TYR A 124 13.47 10.48 -4.00
CA TYR A 124 12.80 9.44 -4.77
C TYR A 124 12.89 8.11 -4.02
N VAL A 125 12.18 7.99 -2.90
CA VAL A 125 12.21 6.80 -2.01
C VAL A 125 12.06 5.49 -2.81
N LEU A 126 11.16 5.47 -3.81
CA LEU A 126 10.98 4.34 -4.70
C LEU A 126 12.24 4.00 -5.49
N VAL A 127 12.79 4.98 -6.21
CA VAL A 127 13.96 4.82 -7.07
C VAL A 127 15.16 4.40 -6.23
N GLY A 128 15.36 5.01 -5.06
CA GLY A 128 16.41 4.63 -4.12
C GLY A 128 16.32 3.18 -3.65
N LYS A 129 15.11 2.68 -3.33
CA LYS A 129 14.91 1.28 -2.91
C LYS A 129 15.21 0.30 -4.05
N LEU A 130 14.77 0.60 -5.28
CA LEU A 130 15.05 -0.22 -6.46
C LEU A 130 16.55 -0.26 -6.77
N ILE A 131 17.21 0.89 -6.73
CA ILE A 131 18.65 0.99 -6.96
C ILE A 131 19.43 0.22 -5.88
N ASN A 132 19.09 0.38 -4.61
CA ASN A 132 19.76 -0.31 -3.51
C ASN A 132 19.64 -1.84 -3.62
N SER A 133 18.45 -2.34 -3.95
CA SER A 133 18.20 -3.76 -4.17
C SER A 133 19.01 -4.30 -5.37
N ALA A 134 18.96 -3.59 -6.50
CA ALA A 134 19.68 -3.97 -7.72
C ALA A 134 21.21 -3.96 -7.53
N LEU A 135 21.75 -2.93 -6.87
CA LEU A 135 23.19 -2.85 -6.55
C LEU A 135 23.62 -3.95 -5.58
N SER A 136 22.82 -4.24 -4.55
CA SER A 136 23.11 -5.33 -3.61
C SER A 136 23.14 -6.70 -4.32
N GLN A 137 22.20 -6.94 -5.24
CA GLN A 137 22.16 -8.16 -6.05
C GLN A 137 23.36 -8.26 -7.01
N ALA A 138 23.73 -7.16 -7.67
CA ALA A 138 24.89 -7.09 -8.54
C ALA A 138 26.20 -7.33 -7.77
N HIS A 139 26.35 -6.72 -6.59
CA HIS A 139 27.49 -6.93 -5.70
C HIS A 139 27.58 -8.39 -5.22
N ALA A 140 26.47 -9.00 -4.78
CA ALA A 140 26.44 -10.40 -4.38
C ALA A 140 26.85 -11.34 -5.54
N THR A 141 26.35 -11.07 -6.75
CA THR A 141 26.70 -11.81 -7.97
C THR A 141 28.18 -11.66 -8.32
N PHE A 142 28.72 -10.45 -8.20
CA PHE A 142 30.13 -10.17 -8.46
C PHE A 142 31.05 -10.88 -7.46
N ASN A 143 30.75 -10.80 -6.16
CA ASN A 143 31.49 -11.49 -5.11
C ASN A 143 31.47 -13.02 -5.31
N ALA A 144 30.33 -13.59 -5.72
CA ALA A 144 30.22 -14.99 -6.07
C ALA A 144 31.16 -15.38 -7.23
N LYS A 145 31.20 -14.57 -8.31
CA LYS A 145 32.12 -14.79 -9.44
C LYS A 145 33.59 -14.72 -9.02
N LEU A 146 33.96 -13.73 -8.20
CA LEU A 146 35.33 -13.59 -7.69
C LEU A 146 35.75 -14.78 -6.84
N ALA A 147 34.89 -15.23 -5.94
CA ALA A 147 35.17 -16.38 -5.10
C ALA A 147 35.39 -17.66 -5.94
N ILE A 148 34.54 -17.88 -6.97
CA ILE A 148 34.70 -18.99 -7.91
C ILE A 148 36.02 -18.90 -8.65
N ALA A 149 36.35 -17.72 -9.20
CA ALA A 149 37.58 -17.48 -9.96
C ALA A 149 38.84 -17.70 -9.11
N SER A 150 38.82 -17.25 -7.85
CA SER A 150 39.90 -17.48 -6.89
C SER A 150 40.14 -18.98 -6.65
N LYS A 151 39.08 -19.76 -6.45
CA LYS A 151 39.19 -21.22 -6.26
C LYS A 151 39.65 -21.95 -7.53
N LEU A 152 39.21 -21.53 -8.71
CA LEU A 152 39.70 -22.09 -9.99
C LEU A 152 41.20 -21.87 -10.19
N LYS A 153 41.70 -20.68 -9.84
CA LYS A 153 43.15 -20.35 -9.94
C LYS A 153 44.02 -21.19 -9.00
N SER A 154 43.49 -21.68 -7.88
CA SER A 154 44.23 -22.51 -6.92
C SER A 154 44.49 -23.98 -7.35
N GLY A 155 43.99 -24.41 -8.52
CA GLY A 155 44.30 -25.72 -9.13
C GLY A 155 43.34 -26.88 -8.80
N ASN A 156 43.19 -27.82 -9.75
CA ASN A 156 42.40 -29.08 -9.71
C ASN A 156 40.96 -28.98 -9.19
N SER A 157 40.23 -27.93 -9.59
CA SER A 157 38.78 -27.87 -9.36
C SER A 157 38.04 -27.67 -10.68
N THR A 158 37.04 -28.51 -10.94
CA THR A 158 36.04 -28.24 -11.98
C THR A 158 35.22 -27.01 -11.59
N LEU A 159 34.59 -26.34 -12.54
CA LEU A 159 33.76 -25.15 -12.27
C LEU A 159 32.72 -25.39 -11.16
N ALA A 160 32.12 -26.59 -11.15
CA ALA A 160 31.18 -27.03 -10.12
C ALA A 160 31.84 -27.19 -8.72
N SER A 161 33.06 -27.74 -8.66
CA SER A 161 33.81 -27.91 -7.41
C SER A 161 34.30 -26.56 -6.86
N ALA A 162 34.79 -25.68 -7.73
CA ALA A 162 35.20 -24.32 -7.37
C ALA A 162 34.00 -23.52 -6.84
N ALA A 163 32.84 -23.60 -7.49
CA ALA A 163 31.61 -22.97 -7.01
C ALA A 163 31.12 -23.55 -5.68
N GLY A 164 31.22 -24.86 -5.47
CA GLY A 164 30.90 -25.48 -4.18
C GLY A 164 31.84 -25.06 -3.04
N LYS A 165 33.14 -24.83 -3.32
CA LYS A 165 34.15 -24.42 -2.32
C LYS A 165 34.22 -22.91 -2.08
N ALA A 166 33.89 -22.12 -3.09
CA ALA A 166 33.88 -20.65 -3.05
C ALA A 166 32.64 -20.12 -2.33
N LEU A 167 31.51 -20.78 -2.56
CA LEU A 167 30.22 -20.50 -1.93
C LEU A 167 29.80 -21.76 -1.17
N PRO A 168 30.54 -22.15 -0.10
CA PRO A 168 30.20 -23.33 0.71
C PRO A 168 28.79 -23.20 1.30
N ILE A 169 28.37 -21.97 1.55
CA ILE A 169 26.99 -21.58 1.76
C ILE A 169 26.54 -20.87 0.49
N ARG A 170 25.75 -21.55 -0.34
CA ARG A 170 25.05 -20.92 -1.45
C ARG A 170 23.90 -20.10 -0.88
N SER A 171 24.15 -18.82 -0.63
CA SER A 171 23.10 -17.88 -0.25
C SER A 171 22.23 -17.62 -1.47
N GLN A 172 21.17 -18.43 -1.62
CA GLN A 172 20.09 -18.14 -2.54
C GLN A 172 19.09 -17.24 -1.82
N ILE A 173 19.29 -15.93 -1.93
CA ILE A 173 18.32 -14.94 -1.47
C ILE A 173 17.25 -14.84 -2.56
N THR A 174 16.35 -15.80 -2.59
CA THR A 174 15.10 -15.68 -3.33
C THR A 174 14.19 -14.78 -2.50
N ALA A 175 13.66 -13.70 -3.10
CA ALA A 175 12.60 -12.94 -2.45
C ALA A 175 11.46 -13.90 -2.11
N LEU A 176 11.25 -14.12 -0.81
CA LEU A 176 10.27 -15.12 -0.35
C LEU A 176 8.85 -14.72 -0.77
N PHE A 177 8.62 -13.41 -0.99
CA PHE A 177 7.36 -12.81 -1.41
C PHE A 177 7.60 -11.64 -2.37
N ASN A 178 6.71 -11.46 -3.36
CA ASN A 178 6.87 -10.53 -4.49
C ASN A 178 8.15 -10.79 -5.32
N LEU A 179 8.28 -12.02 -5.84
CA LEU A 179 9.43 -12.52 -6.62
C LEU A 179 9.87 -11.59 -7.77
N ASN A 180 8.93 -10.83 -8.34
CA ASN A 180 9.17 -9.94 -9.47
C ASN A 180 9.34 -8.47 -9.05
N SER A 181 9.35 -8.15 -7.75
CA SER A 181 9.29 -6.78 -7.24
C SER A 181 8.21 -5.95 -7.95
N ASN A 182 7.04 -6.56 -8.20
CA ASN A 182 5.96 -5.96 -8.95
C ASN A 182 5.43 -4.76 -8.16
N TYR A 183 5.78 -3.57 -8.63
CA TYR A 183 5.45 -2.33 -7.94
C TYR A 183 3.96 -1.98 -8.08
N ALA A 184 3.35 -2.34 -9.22
CA ALA A 184 1.90 -2.19 -9.40
C ALA A 184 1.17 -3.02 -8.34
N GLN A 185 1.61 -4.27 -8.08
CA GLN A 185 1.07 -5.09 -6.99
C GLN A 185 1.23 -4.38 -5.64
N PHE A 186 2.41 -3.82 -5.33
CA PHE A 186 2.66 -3.15 -4.06
C PHE A 186 1.76 -1.92 -3.84
N LEU A 187 1.71 -0.98 -4.80
CA LEU A 187 0.95 0.26 -4.63
C LEU A 187 -0.55 0.08 -4.81
N VAL A 188 -0.98 -0.61 -5.87
CA VAL A 188 -2.41 -0.70 -6.21
C VAL A 188 -3.14 -1.51 -5.13
N SER A 189 -2.53 -2.57 -4.59
CA SER A 189 -3.10 -3.35 -3.48
C SER A 189 -3.27 -2.54 -2.18
N ALA A 190 -2.60 -1.39 -2.05
CA ALA A 190 -2.66 -0.49 -0.91
C ALA A 190 -3.58 0.74 -1.15
N ILE A 191 -3.40 1.41 -2.28
CA ILE A 191 -4.15 2.65 -2.62
C ILE A 191 -5.62 2.34 -2.87
N VAL A 192 -5.95 1.24 -3.55
CA VAL A 192 -7.35 0.91 -3.87
C VAL A 192 -8.18 0.69 -2.59
N PRO A 193 -7.73 -0.08 -1.58
CA PRO A 193 -8.41 -0.13 -0.28
C PRO A 193 -8.53 1.22 0.43
N ALA A 194 -7.52 2.08 0.36
CA ALA A 194 -7.58 3.42 0.96
C ALA A 194 -8.66 4.29 0.29
N LEU A 195 -8.73 4.27 -1.05
CA LEU A 195 -9.80 4.92 -1.81
C LEU A 195 -11.18 4.32 -1.49
N TRP A 196 -11.24 3.00 -1.37
CA TRP A 196 -12.48 2.31 -1.02
C TRP A 196 -13.00 2.73 0.36
N GLN A 197 -12.13 2.87 1.37
CA GLN A 197 -12.51 3.43 2.67
C GLN A 197 -13.05 4.86 2.53
N ILE A 198 -12.36 5.74 1.80
CA ILE A 198 -12.80 7.13 1.56
C ILE A 198 -14.22 7.12 0.98
N MET A 199 -14.45 6.29 -0.04
CA MET A 199 -15.76 6.15 -0.68
C MET A 199 -16.83 5.66 0.28
N ILE A 200 -16.56 4.64 1.11
CA ILE A 200 -17.55 4.15 2.08
C ILE A 200 -17.96 5.25 3.06
N VAL A 201 -17.00 5.99 3.62
CA VAL A 201 -17.27 7.06 4.60
C VAL A 201 -18.07 8.20 3.95
N VAL A 202 -17.63 8.70 2.80
CA VAL A 202 -18.27 9.83 2.10
C VAL A 202 -19.66 9.44 1.61
N VAL A 203 -19.83 8.26 1.02
CA VAL A 203 -21.13 7.79 0.53
C VAL A 203 -22.09 7.56 1.69
N THR A 204 -21.61 7.06 2.83
CA THR A 204 -22.43 6.96 4.04
C THR A 204 -22.97 8.32 4.47
N ILE A 205 -22.13 9.35 4.50
CA ILE A 205 -22.55 10.74 4.81
C ILE A 205 -23.62 11.21 3.82
N MET A 206 -23.43 10.98 2.52
CA MET A 206 -24.39 11.36 1.48
C MET A 206 -25.73 10.65 1.64
N ILE A 207 -25.73 9.35 1.96
CA ILE A 207 -26.96 8.57 2.19
C ILE A 207 -27.76 9.18 3.35
N LEU A 208 -27.08 9.50 4.47
CA LEU A 208 -27.73 10.07 5.64
C LEU A 208 -28.23 11.49 5.36
N ALA A 209 -27.44 12.30 4.66
CA ALA A 209 -27.82 13.63 4.20
C ALA A 209 -29.06 13.61 3.30
N ALA A 210 -29.11 12.69 2.33
CA ALA A 210 -30.24 12.54 1.44
C ALA A 210 -31.51 12.10 2.19
N ASN A 211 -31.40 11.17 3.15
CA ASN A 211 -32.54 10.74 3.96
C ASN A 211 -33.08 11.90 4.83
N GLN A 212 -32.20 12.67 5.49
CA GLN A 212 -32.62 13.84 6.26
C GLN A 212 -33.27 14.90 5.37
N ARG A 213 -32.68 15.22 4.20
CA ARG A 213 -33.20 16.23 3.28
C ARG A 213 -34.58 15.87 2.74
N GLN A 214 -34.81 14.60 2.42
CA GLN A 214 -36.07 14.17 1.80
C GLN A 214 -37.19 13.87 2.81
N ARG A 215 -36.84 13.40 4.01
CA ARG A 215 -37.84 12.92 4.99
C ARG A 215 -37.96 13.81 6.24
N GLY A 216 -36.98 14.68 6.48
CA GLY A 216 -36.81 15.34 7.78
C GLY A 216 -36.23 14.39 8.83
N LEU A 217 -35.67 14.95 9.91
CA LEU A 217 -34.93 14.17 10.91
C LEU A 217 -35.86 13.28 11.77
N CYS A 218 -36.87 13.86 12.43
CA CYS A 218 -37.81 13.12 13.28
C CYS A 218 -38.65 12.10 12.49
N PRO A 219 -39.27 12.44 11.34
CA PRO A 219 -40.04 11.46 10.56
C PRO A 219 -39.19 10.31 9.98
N TRP A 220 -37.87 10.52 9.87
CA TRP A 220 -36.95 9.47 9.46
C TRP A 220 -36.56 8.54 10.60
N LEU A 221 -36.16 9.08 11.76
CA LEU A 221 -35.53 8.32 12.84
C LEU A 221 -36.50 7.86 13.93
N CYS A 222 -37.61 8.57 14.16
CA CYS A 222 -38.58 8.19 15.19
C CYS A 222 -39.47 7.01 14.75
N PRO A 223 -39.95 6.17 15.68
CA PRO A 223 -39.68 6.18 17.12
C PRO A 223 -38.41 5.41 17.54
N SER A 224 -37.72 4.74 16.61
CA SER A 224 -36.59 3.85 16.92
C SER A 224 -35.33 4.24 16.14
N PRO A 225 -34.56 5.23 16.60
CA PRO A 225 -33.48 5.85 15.83
C PRO A 225 -32.42 4.86 15.34
N LEU A 226 -31.94 3.96 16.22
CA LEU A 226 -30.95 2.94 15.83
C LEU A 226 -31.48 1.96 14.79
N LYS A 227 -32.71 1.48 14.97
CA LYS A 227 -33.34 0.54 14.02
C LYS A 227 -33.52 1.19 12.64
N GLN A 228 -33.86 2.48 12.61
CA GLN A 228 -34.00 3.23 11.37
C GLN A 228 -32.65 3.48 10.69
N LEU A 229 -31.62 3.82 11.45
CA LEU A 229 -30.26 3.99 10.93
C LEU A 229 -29.73 2.69 10.32
N ILE A 230 -29.81 1.58 11.07
CA ILE A 230 -29.40 0.26 10.59
C ILE A 230 -30.19 -0.08 9.32
N SER A 231 -31.52 0.04 9.35
CA SER A 231 -32.35 -0.25 8.18
C SER A 231 -32.08 0.66 6.97
N THR A 232 -31.54 1.86 7.18
CA THR A 232 -31.14 2.79 6.12
C THR A 232 -29.82 2.35 5.50
N LEU A 233 -28.86 1.91 6.32
CA LEU A 233 -27.49 1.60 5.91
C LEU A 233 -27.31 0.16 5.39
N THR A 234 -27.99 -0.82 5.97
CA THR A 234 -27.81 -2.24 5.60
C THR A 234 -27.99 -2.55 4.10
N PRO A 235 -28.92 -1.92 3.35
CA PRO A 235 -29.03 -2.16 1.90
C PRO A 235 -27.76 -1.83 1.10
N TYR A 236 -26.89 -0.97 1.62
CA TYR A 236 -25.64 -0.56 0.96
C TYR A 236 -24.44 -1.44 1.32
N VAL A 237 -24.53 -2.24 2.38
CA VAL A 237 -23.45 -3.17 2.79
C VAL A 237 -23.10 -4.15 1.65
N PRO A 238 -24.07 -4.84 1.00
CA PRO A 238 -23.77 -5.72 -0.12
C PRO A 238 -23.14 -4.99 -1.32
N MET A 239 -23.45 -3.71 -1.54
CA MET A 239 -22.85 -2.92 -2.63
C MET A 239 -21.37 -2.63 -2.35
N PHE A 240 -21.05 -2.15 -1.16
CA PHE A 240 -19.64 -1.94 -0.78
C PHE A 240 -18.87 -3.25 -0.74
N PHE A 241 -19.50 -4.33 -0.28
CA PHE A 241 -18.91 -5.67 -0.31
C PHE A 241 -18.66 -6.15 -1.74
N ALA A 242 -19.59 -5.89 -2.66
CA ALA A 242 -19.40 -6.20 -4.08
C ALA A 242 -18.22 -5.42 -4.69
N HIS A 243 -18.00 -4.15 -4.31
CA HIS A 243 -16.80 -3.41 -4.73
C HIS A 243 -15.52 -4.09 -4.20
N GLY A 244 -15.49 -4.41 -2.90
CA GLY A 244 -14.35 -5.10 -2.29
C GLY A 244 -14.06 -6.47 -2.95
N ALA A 245 -15.11 -7.26 -3.20
CA ALA A 245 -15.01 -8.53 -3.89
C ALA A 245 -14.51 -8.37 -5.33
N ALA A 246 -15.03 -7.37 -6.07
CA ALA A 246 -14.58 -7.06 -7.42
C ALA A 246 -13.09 -6.69 -7.45
N PHE A 247 -12.60 -5.90 -6.49
CA PHE A 247 -11.18 -5.58 -6.39
C PHE A 247 -10.32 -6.80 -6.12
N ILE A 248 -10.74 -7.68 -5.19
CA ILE A 248 -10.02 -8.93 -4.90
C ILE A 248 -10.00 -9.86 -6.12
N THR A 249 -11.14 -10.07 -6.77
CA THR A 249 -11.23 -10.86 -8.00
C THR A 249 -10.32 -10.28 -9.07
N TRP A 250 -10.32 -8.96 -9.24
CA TRP A 250 -9.47 -8.30 -10.21
C TRP A 250 -7.97 -8.48 -9.88
N PHE A 251 -7.56 -8.33 -8.63
CA PHE A 251 -6.17 -8.49 -8.20
C PHE A 251 -5.64 -9.91 -8.37
N TYR A 252 -6.38 -10.91 -7.91
CA TYR A 252 -5.85 -12.27 -7.80
C TYR A 252 -6.28 -13.22 -8.92
N LEU A 253 -7.37 -12.92 -9.64
CA LEU A 253 -7.80 -13.74 -10.79
C LEU A 253 -7.46 -13.12 -12.14
N TRP A 254 -7.52 -11.79 -12.27
CA TRP A 254 -7.28 -11.12 -13.56
C TRP A 254 -5.85 -10.61 -13.71
N LEU A 255 -5.29 -9.98 -12.66
CA LEU A 255 -3.90 -9.53 -12.67
C LEU A 255 -2.90 -10.63 -12.28
N ASP A 256 -3.41 -11.82 -11.92
CA ASP A 256 -2.64 -13.02 -11.58
C ASP A 256 -1.58 -12.76 -10.49
N TRP A 257 -1.92 -11.90 -9.52
CA TRP A 257 -1.03 -11.65 -8.39
C TRP A 257 -1.03 -12.85 -7.43
N PRO A 258 0.14 -13.23 -6.88
CA PRO A 258 0.23 -14.38 -6.00
C PRO A 258 -0.64 -14.19 -4.75
N PHE A 259 -1.39 -15.24 -4.41
CA PHE A 259 -2.22 -15.30 -3.21
C PHE A 259 -2.06 -16.66 -2.54
N GLN A 260 -1.48 -16.68 -1.33
CA GLN A 260 -1.12 -17.92 -0.62
C GLN A 260 -2.18 -18.38 0.40
N GLY A 261 -3.00 -17.45 0.89
CA GLY A 261 -3.87 -17.67 2.03
C GLY A 261 -5.30 -18.09 1.69
N GLN A 262 -6.20 -17.81 2.62
CA GLN A 262 -7.62 -18.12 2.52
C GLN A 262 -8.42 -16.86 2.22
N ILE A 263 -9.08 -16.84 1.06
CA ILE A 263 -9.81 -15.66 0.57
C ILE A 263 -10.94 -15.21 1.50
N TRP A 264 -11.56 -16.15 2.21
CA TRP A 264 -12.68 -15.85 3.11
C TRP A 264 -12.27 -14.96 4.29
N LEU A 265 -11.02 -15.06 4.77
CA LEU A 265 -10.49 -14.19 5.83
C LEU A 265 -10.40 -12.74 5.35
N VAL A 266 -9.98 -12.54 4.09
CA VAL A 266 -9.94 -11.21 3.49
C VAL A 266 -11.36 -10.67 3.29
N LEU A 267 -12.31 -11.50 2.85
CA LEU A 267 -13.71 -11.13 2.74
C LEU A 267 -14.34 -10.78 4.11
N LEU A 268 -14.00 -11.52 5.17
CA LEU A 268 -14.44 -11.20 6.53
C LEU A 268 -13.85 -9.85 6.97
N ALA A 269 -12.56 -9.61 6.73
CA ALA A 269 -11.91 -8.33 6.99
C ALA A 269 -12.58 -7.18 6.23
N GLN A 270 -12.95 -7.38 4.95
CA GLN A 270 -13.72 -6.42 4.17
C GLN A 270 -15.05 -6.08 4.85
N LEU A 271 -15.80 -7.09 5.28
CA LEU A 271 -17.10 -6.87 5.93
C LEU A 271 -16.96 -6.02 7.20
N VAL A 272 -16.01 -6.35 8.09
CA VAL A 272 -15.80 -5.58 9.32
C VAL A 272 -15.31 -4.16 9.02
N THR A 273 -14.45 -4.00 8.01
CA THR A 273 -13.97 -2.69 7.53
C THR A 273 -15.12 -1.82 7.03
N ILE A 274 -16.03 -2.39 6.23
CA ILE A 274 -17.23 -1.68 5.74
C ILE A 274 -18.04 -1.15 6.92
N ILE A 275 -18.33 -2.03 7.89
CA ILE A 275 -19.12 -1.65 9.07
C ILE A 275 -18.42 -0.53 9.86
N ALA A 276 -17.12 -0.64 10.11
CA ALA A 276 -16.33 0.39 10.80
C ALA A 276 -16.35 1.74 10.05
N CYS A 277 -16.17 1.72 8.73
CA CYS A 277 -16.23 2.93 7.91
C CYS A 277 -17.62 3.58 7.92
N MET A 278 -18.68 2.77 7.86
CA MET A 278 -20.06 3.26 7.94
C MET A 278 -20.37 3.87 9.32
N ILE A 279 -19.85 3.29 10.40
CA ILE A 279 -19.94 3.88 11.74
C ILE A 279 -19.27 5.26 11.74
N MET A 280 -18.05 5.39 11.22
CA MET A 280 -17.36 6.69 11.19
C MET A 280 -18.09 7.72 10.32
N GLY A 281 -18.59 7.34 9.14
CA GLY A 281 -19.38 8.22 8.29
C GLY A 281 -20.66 8.70 8.99
N ALA A 282 -21.35 7.82 9.70
CA ALA A 282 -22.52 8.17 10.49
C ALA A 282 -22.17 9.09 11.68
N LEU A 283 -21.06 8.84 12.37
CA LEU A 283 -20.58 9.70 13.45
C LEU A 283 -20.35 11.14 12.95
N PHE A 284 -19.56 11.30 11.89
CA PHE A 284 -19.27 12.63 11.33
C PHE A 284 -20.52 13.36 10.86
N TYR A 285 -21.48 12.63 10.30
CA TYR A 285 -22.77 13.21 9.93
C TYR A 285 -23.56 13.68 11.15
N PHE A 286 -23.80 12.83 12.16
CA PHE A 286 -24.64 13.21 13.31
C PHE A 286 -24.00 14.25 14.24
N MET A 287 -22.68 14.42 14.20
CA MET A 287 -21.98 15.52 14.89
C MET A 287 -22.40 16.90 14.37
N THR A 288 -22.73 17.01 13.09
CA THR A 288 -22.92 18.31 12.41
C THR A 288 -24.31 18.50 11.81
N LEU A 289 -24.96 17.40 11.39
CA LEU A 289 -26.15 17.38 10.52
C LEU A 289 -26.00 18.22 9.25
N ASP A 290 -24.75 18.45 8.83
CA ASP A 290 -24.40 19.23 7.65
C ASP A 290 -23.44 18.41 6.79
N SER A 291 -23.84 18.17 5.55
CA SER A 291 -23.09 17.29 4.64
C SER A 291 -21.68 17.83 4.35
N ALA A 292 -21.52 19.14 4.18
CA ALA A 292 -20.23 19.74 3.84
C ALA A 292 -19.24 19.62 5.01
N ARG A 293 -19.65 19.96 6.24
CA ARG A 293 -18.81 19.81 7.43
C ARG A 293 -18.49 18.35 7.72
N ALA A 294 -19.46 17.45 7.57
CA ALA A 294 -19.22 16.01 7.73
C ALA A 294 -18.20 15.48 6.71
N MET A 295 -18.27 15.93 5.46
CA MET A 295 -17.28 15.60 4.43
C MET A 295 -15.88 16.13 4.78
N SER A 296 -15.75 17.32 5.38
CA SER A 296 -14.47 17.82 5.86
C SER A 296 -13.85 16.93 6.95
N PHE A 297 -14.67 16.45 7.90
CA PHE A 297 -14.21 15.47 8.90
C PHE A 297 -13.79 14.14 8.26
N ALA A 298 -14.58 13.65 7.29
CA ALA A 298 -14.24 12.45 6.53
C ALA A 298 -12.90 12.62 5.80
N GLY A 299 -12.67 13.75 5.13
CA GLY A 299 -11.41 14.07 4.47
C GLY A 299 -10.24 14.10 5.45
N ALA A 300 -10.38 14.82 6.56
CA ALA A 300 -9.33 14.87 7.59
C ALA A 300 -8.99 13.48 8.16
N PHE A 301 -10.01 12.64 8.37
CA PHE A 301 -9.84 11.27 8.88
C PHE A 301 -9.22 10.33 7.85
N THR A 302 -9.69 10.36 6.60
CA THR A 302 -9.35 9.35 5.58
C THR A 302 -8.21 9.74 4.63
N ALA A 303 -7.92 11.03 4.43
CA ALA A 303 -6.86 11.46 3.52
C ALA A 303 -5.45 10.97 3.94
N PRO A 304 -5.07 10.97 5.24
CA PRO A 304 -3.77 10.45 5.66
C PRO A 304 -3.68 8.92 5.59
N SER A 305 -4.78 8.21 5.32
CA SER A 305 -4.83 6.76 5.53
C SER A 305 -3.81 5.98 4.72
N PHE A 306 -3.56 6.37 3.47
CA PHE A 306 -2.56 5.71 2.65
C PHE A 306 -1.14 5.83 3.22
N ALA A 307 -0.79 6.99 3.80
CA ALA A 307 0.53 7.21 4.39
C ALA A 307 0.72 6.41 5.69
N PHE A 308 -0.33 6.28 6.51
CA PHE A 308 -0.25 5.68 7.85
C PHE A 308 -0.73 4.23 7.93
N MET A 309 -1.21 3.63 6.84
CA MET A 309 -1.61 2.21 6.81
C MET A 309 -0.44 1.22 6.82
N GLY A 310 0.82 1.69 6.91
CA GLY A 310 1.98 0.84 7.26
C GLY A 310 2.77 0.30 6.09
N ILE A 311 2.35 0.65 4.88
CA ILE A 311 2.95 0.18 3.64
C ILE A 311 4.05 1.13 3.19
N THR A 312 3.75 2.42 3.09
CA THR A 312 4.73 3.45 2.70
C THR A 312 5.58 3.93 3.87
N PHE A 313 5.01 3.93 5.08
CA PHE A 313 5.70 4.28 6.32
C PHE A 313 5.59 3.08 7.29
N PRO A 314 6.66 2.30 7.50
CA PRO A 314 6.61 1.10 8.34
C PRO A 314 6.17 1.39 9.78
N VAL A 315 5.39 0.49 10.37
CA VAL A 315 4.85 0.65 11.73
C VAL A 315 5.95 0.76 12.78
N THR A 316 7.06 0.05 12.58
CA THR A 316 8.24 0.07 13.48
C THR A 316 8.88 1.44 13.59
N ASP A 317 8.66 2.29 12.58
CA ASP A 317 9.29 3.61 12.47
C ASP A 317 8.33 4.73 12.88
N MET A 318 7.07 4.39 13.21
CA MET A 318 6.05 5.34 13.62
C MET A 318 6.26 5.80 15.06
N ASN A 319 6.25 7.11 15.27
CA ASN A 319 6.12 7.66 16.62
C ASN A 319 4.72 7.37 17.20
N ALA A 320 4.53 7.67 18.50
CA ALA A 320 3.27 7.39 19.19
C ALA A 320 2.05 8.05 18.53
N MET A 321 2.18 9.26 17.99
CA MET A 321 1.08 9.97 17.32
C MET A 321 0.68 9.29 16.01
N ALA A 322 1.66 8.94 15.18
CA ALA A 322 1.44 8.24 13.92
C ALA A 322 0.83 6.85 14.13
N SER A 323 1.33 6.10 15.12
CA SER A 323 0.81 4.78 15.48
C SER A 323 -0.62 4.86 16.03
N THR A 324 -0.92 5.87 16.86
CA THR A 324 -2.28 6.10 17.35
C THR A 324 -3.23 6.40 16.19
N TRP A 325 -2.83 7.26 15.26
CA TRP A 325 -3.63 7.59 14.10
C TRP A 325 -3.87 6.37 13.20
N ARG A 326 -2.82 5.59 12.90
CA ARG A 326 -2.93 4.31 12.19
C ARG A 326 -4.03 3.43 12.78
N ASN A 327 -4.00 3.24 14.10
CA ASN A 327 -4.90 2.33 14.80
C ASN A 327 -6.37 2.79 14.74
N LEU A 328 -6.61 4.10 14.55
CA LEU A 328 -7.93 4.67 14.34
C LEU A 328 -8.47 4.46 12.92
N LEU A 329 -7.69 3.94 11.97
CA LEU A 329 -8.12 3.79 10.58
C LEU A 329 -8.55 2.35 10.29
N PRO A 330 -9.79 2.11 9.80
CA PRO A 330 -10.24 0.77 9.46
C PRO A 330 -9.34 0.08 8.43
N VAL A 331 -8.90 0.80 7.40
CA VAL A 331 -8.09 0.26 6.31
C VAL A 331 -6.72 -0.24 6.78
N SER A 332 -6.16 0.30 7.87
CA SER A 332 -4.87 -0.17 8.42
C SER A 332 -4.95 -1.61 8.88
N HIS A 333 -6.04 -1.99 9.55
CA HIS A 333 -6.25 -3.36 10.03
C HIS A 333 -6.64 -4.29 8.88
N TYR A 334 -7.46 -3.80 7.94
CA TYR A 334 -7.81 -4.54 6.73
C TYR A 334 -6.57 -4.94 5.92
N ILE A 335 -5.66 -4.00 5.69
CA ILE A 335 -4.53 -4.23 4.81
C ILE A 335 -3.53 -5.21 5.43
N GLU A 336 -3.37 -5.22 6.76
CA GLU A 336 -2.55 -6.21 7.44
C GLU A 336 -3.07 -7.64 7.23
N VAL A 337 -4.39 -7.82 7.18
CA VAL A 337 -5.01 -9.13 6.86
C VAL A 337 -4.86 -9.44 5.38
N GLN A 338 -5.14 -8.48 4.49
CA GLN A 338 -5.01 -8.68 3.05
C GLN A 338 -3.58 -9.08 2.68
N LEU A 339 -2.57 -8.36 3.16
CA LEU A 339 -1.16 -8.68 2.93
C LEU A 339 -0.73 -9.95 3.65
N GLY A 340 -1.22 -10.16 4.88
CA GLY A 340 -1.04 -11.38 5.66
C GLY A 340 -1.42 -12.63 4.88
N GLN A 341 -2.63 -12.62 4.32
CA GLN A 341 -3.16 -13.73 3.53
C GLN A 341 -2.54 -13.81 2.14
N ALA A 342 -2.42 -12.68 1.42
CA ALA A 342 -1.91 -12.69 0.06
C ALA A 342 -0.43 -13.11 -0.01
N SER A 343 0.40 -12.55 0.88
CA SER A 343 1.83 -12.82 0.88
C SER A 343 2.16 -14.08 1.66
N TYR A 344 1.73 -14.19 2.91
CA TYR A 344 2.27 -15.17 3.85
C TYR A 344 1.37 -16.39 4.08
N GLY A 345 0.09 -16.34 3.65
CA GLY A 345 -0.87 -17.40 3.94
C GLY A 345 -1.07 -17.63 5.44
N GLU A 346 -1.13 -16.54 6.22
CA GLU A 346 -1.16 -16.61 7.69
C GLU A 346 -2.29 -17.48 8.24
N ASN A 347 -2.08 -18.00 9.44
CA ASN A 347 -3.10 -18.70 10.20
C ASN A 347 -4.32 -17.78 10.44
N TRP A 348 -5.51 -18.37 10.43
CA TRP A 348 -6.78 -17.69 10.69
C TRP A 348 -6.78 -16.92 12.01
N LEU A 349 -6.13 -17.43 13.07
CA LEU A 349 -6.04 -16.76 14.37
C LEU A 349 -5.31 -15.42 14.26
N ALA A 350 -4.13 -15.42 13.62
CA ALA A 350 -3.34 -14.20 13.41
C ALA A 350 -4.10 -13.15 12.57
N SER A 351 -4.89 -13.60 11.60
CA SER A 351 -5.74 -12.71 10.80
C SER A 351 -6.88 -12.11 11.63
N ILE A 352 -7.49 -12.87 12.54
CA ILE A 352 -8.53 -12.35 13.43
C ILE A 352 -7.95 -11.37 14.45
N GLU A 353 -6.76 -11.64 14.98
CA GLU A 353 -6.07 -10.72 15.91
C GLU A 353 -5.85 -9.34 15.30
N LYS A 354 -5.44 -9.28 14.02
CA LYS A 354 -5.31 -8.03 13.27
C LYS A 354 -6.64 -7.27 13.12
N MET A 355 -7.77 -7.97 13.18
CA MET A 355 -9.11 -7.37 13.12
C MET A 355 -9.63 -6.95 14.51
N ALA A 356 -9.07 -7.48 15.60
CA ALA A 356 -9.55 -7.23 16.95
C ALA A 356 -9.64 -5.75 17.33
N PRO A 357 -8.70 -4.86 16.93
CA PRO A 357 -8.81 -3.42 17.19
C PRO A 357 -10.08 -2.79 16.61
N MET A 358 -10.67 -3.37 15.56
CA MET A 358 -11.93 -2.88 15.00
C MET A 358 -13.14 -3.05 15.94
N LEU A 359 -13.03 -3.86 16.99
CA LEU A 359 -14.05 -3.87 18.05
C LEU A 359 -14.16 -2.51 18.76
N GLY A 360 -13.09 -1.70 18.73
CA GLY A 360 -13.08 -0.34 19.26
C GLY A 360 -14.12 0.58 18.60
N TYR A 361 -14.59 0.30 17.38
CA TYR A 361 -15.64 1.08 16.71
C TYR A 361 -17.02 0.98 17.40
N MET A 362 -17.18 0.10 18.39
CA MET A 362 -18.34 0.14 19.29
C MET A 362 -18.45 1.47 20.06
N LEU A 363 -17.32 2.12 20.37
CA LEU A 363 -17.30 3.43 21.04
C LEU A 363 -17.91 4.55 20.18
N PRO A 364 -17.46 4.81 18.93
CA PRO A 364 -18.12 5.78 18.07
C PRO A 364 -19.56 5.37 17.73
N ALA A 365 -19.89 4.06 17.66
CA ALA A 365 -21.27 3.61 17.51
C ALA A 365 -22.17 4.04 18.69
N PHE A 366 -21.66 3.95 19.92
CA PHE A 366 -22.34 4.48 21.10
C PHE A 366 -22.44 6.02 21.06
N GLY A 367 -21.39 6.70 20.59
CA GLY A 367 -21.41 8.15 20.36
C GLY A 367 -22.50 8.60 19.38
N ILE A 368 -22.71 7.86 18.30
CA ILE A 368 -23.80 8.10 17.34
C ILE A 368 -25.16 8.04 18.03
N TRP A 369 -25.39 7.04 18.88
CA TRP A 369 -26.64 6.90 19.62
C TRP A 369 -26.94 8.13 20.49
N LEU A 370 -25.94 8.59 21.25
CA LEU A 370 -26.06 9.79 22.08
C LEU A 370 -26.33 11.04 21.24
N LEU A 371 -25.61 11.21 20.13
CA LEU A 371 -25.78 12.33 19.22
C LEU A 371 -27.18 12.33 18.61
N MET A 372 -27.68 11.20 18.14
CA MET A 372 -29.03 11.07 17.59
C MET A 372 -30.10 11.48 18.60
N GLN A 373 -30.00 11.03 19.85
CA GLN A 373 -30.92 11.46 20.91
C GLN A 373 -30.85 12.96 21.21
N ARG A 374 -29.65 13.55 21.18
CA ARG A 374 -29.47 14.99 21.39
C ARG A 374 -30.08 15.79 20.24
N GLN A 375 -29.86 15.35 19.00
CA GLN A 375 -30.36 16.04 17.81
C GLN A 375 -31.88 15.92 17.68
N LEU A 376 -32.46 14.76 18.00
CA LEU A 376 -33.91 14.58 18.00
C LEU A 376 -34.61 15.45 19.05
N ARG A 377 -34.07 15.52 20.28
CA ARG A 377 -34.61 16.43 21.32
C ARG A 377 -34.58 17.90 20.89
N LYS A 378 -33.52 18.33 20.18
CA LYS A 378 -33.45 19.69 19.63
C LYS A 378 -34.48 19.92 18.52
N ALA A 379 -34.68 18.93 17.66
CA ALA A 379 -35.67 19.01 16.58
C ALA A 379 -37.10 19.05 17.14
N GLU A 380 -37.40 18.29 18.18
CA GLU A 380 -38.69 18.33 18.88
C GLU A 380 -38.92 19.67 19.60
N ALA A 381 -37.87 20.27 20.18
CA ALA A 381 -37.98 21.57 20.87
C ALA A 381 -38.08 22.79 19.93
N SER A 382 -37.89 22.60 18.62
CA SER A 382 -37.97 23.67 17.60
C SER A 382 -39.24 23.60 16.75
N GLN A 383 -40.08 22.58 16.97
CA GLN A 383 -41.44 22.46 16.47
C GLN A 383 -42.42 22.93 17.53
#